data_AF-A0A8H5ABB2-F1
#
_entry.id   AF-A0A8H5ABB2-F1
#
_cell.length_a   1.000
_cell.length_b   1.000
_cell.length_c   1.000
_cell.angle_alpha   90.00
_cell.angle_beta   90.00
_cell.angle_gamma   90.00
#
_symmetry.space_group_name_H-M   'P 1'
#
loop_
_entity.id
_entity.type
_entity.pdbx_description
1 polymer ?
#
loop_
_entity_poly.entity_id
_entity_poly.type
_entity_poly.pdbx_seq_one_letter_code
_entity_poly.pdbx_strand_id
1 'polypeptide(L)'
;MAVAEKGQKPGMAKRIFLMLAPDSAKDDDGRDNFNSRSQFVLCAMGGAVGLGNLLRFPSVVFNNYGLQFFIPYAVALFLIGIPILILEITLGQAYRGGCVIAWNNVNHRAKGIGL
;
A
#
# COMPACT_ATOMS: atom_id res chain seq x y z
N MET A 1 -42.23 -33.30 6.82
CA MET A 1 -41.65 -33.14 5.47
C MET A 1 -40.25 -32.55 5.62
N ALA A 2 -39.25 -33.25 5.06
CA ALA A 2 -37.84 -32.91 4.89
C ALA A 2 -36.97 -32.65 6.14
N VAL A 3 -36.35 -33.73 6.62
CA VAL A 3 -35.03 -33.78 7.28
C VAL A 3 -33.94 -33.73 6.20
N ALA A 4 -32.86 -32.95 6.43
CA ALA A 4 -31.47 -33.05 5.89
C ALA A 4 -30.87 -31.62 5.80
N GLU A 5 -29.60 -31.28 6.08
CA GLU A 5 -28.38 -32.04 6.33
C GLU A 5 -27.32 -31.14 6.99
N LYS A 6 -26.58 -31.72 7.95
CA LYS A 6 -25.17 -31.48 8.30
C LYS A 6 -24.66 -30.09 8.73
N GLY A 7 -24.16 -30.10 9.97
CA GLY A 7 -22.88 -29.49 10.31
C GLY A 7 -21.74 -30.02 9.44
N GLN A 8 -21.64 -29.49 8.22
CA GLN A 8 -20.52 -29.68 7.32
C GLN A 8 -19.33 -28.89 7.90
N LYS A 9 -18.45 -29.57 8.66
CA LYS A 9 -17.11 -29.05 8.93
C LYS A 9 -16.54 -28.58 7.59
N PRO A 10 -16.04 -27.33 7.47
CA PRO A 10 -15.50 -26.85 6.20
C PRO A 10 -14.51 -27.91 5.70
N GLY A 11 -14.70 -28.38 4.47
CA GLY A 11 -13.84 -29.39 3.87
C GLY A 11 -12.37 -29.00 4.02
N MET A 12 -11.47 -29.97 4.13
CA MET A 12 -10.04 -29.73 4.41
C MET A 12 -9.45 -28.62 3.51
N ALA A 13 -9.84 -28.58 2.23
CA ALA A 13 -9.48 -27.52 1.29
C ALA A 13 -9.94 -26.12 1.74
N LYS A 14 -11.17 -25.98 2.24
CA LYS A 14 -11.71 -24.71 2.75
C LYS A 14 -11.04 -24.29 4.06
N ARG A 15 -10.59 -25.24 4.90
CA ARG A 15 -9.79 -24.96 6.10
C ARG A 15 -8.39 -24.48 5.76
N ILE A 16 -7.71 -25.13 4.81
CA ILE A 16 -6.39 -24.69 4.32
C ILE A 16 -6.51 -23.31 3.68
N PHE A 17 -7.55 -23.08 2.88
CA PHE A 17 -7.82 -21.80 2.26
C PHE A 17 -8.08 -20.67 3.28
N LEU A 18 -8.92 -20.92 4.29
CA LEU A 18 -9.18 -19.95 5.38
C LEU A 18 -7.99 -19.74 6.32
N MET A 19 -7.07 -20.71 6.39
CA MET A 19 -5.81 -20.56 7.14
C MET A 19 -4.78 -19.73 6.36
N LEU A 20 -4.84 -19.76 5.02
CA LEU A 20 -3.99 -18.94 4.15
C LEU A 20 -4.51 -17.51 3.99
N ALA A 21 -5.83 -17.34 3.93
CA ALA A 21 -6.50 -16.06 3.81
C ALA A 21 -7.44 -15.82 5.00
N PRO A 22 -6.91 -15.36 6.15
CA PRO A 22 -7.76 -14.94 7.25
C PRO A 22 -8.63 -13.76 6.80
N ASP A 23 -9.91 -13.77 7.16
CA ASP A 23 -10.84 -12.69 6.82
C ASP A 23 -10.31 -11.35 7.37
N SER A 24 -10.23 -10.34 6.50
CA SER A 24 -9.88 -8.98 6.91
C SER A 24 -10.95 -8.41 7.84
N ALA A 25 -10.51 -7.67 8.86
CA ALA A 25 -11.41 -6.91 9.71
C ALA A 25 -12.13 -5.85 8.85
N LYS A 26 -13.46 -5.90 8.83
CA LYS A 26 -14.31 -4.91 8.13
C LYS A 26 -14.72 -3.82 9.11
N ASP A 27 -14.53 -2.57 8.71
CA ASP A 27 -15.07 -1.42 9.42
C ASP A 27 -16.60 -1.31 9.25
N ASP A 28 -17.24 -0.51 10.09
CA ASP A 28 -18.68 -0.22 10.04
C ASP A 28 -19.13 0.31 8.65
N ASP A 29 -18.22 0.95 7.92
CA ASP A 29 -18.43 1.44 6.54
C ASP A 29 -18.33 0.33 5.46
N GLY A 30 -18.15 -0.93 5.87
CA GLY A 30 -18.01 -2.09 4.98
C GLY A 30 -16.65 -2.19 4.26
N ARG A 31 -15.67 -1.35 4.64
CA ARG A 31 -14.32 -1.35 4.07
C ARG A 31 -13.39 -2.32 4.80
N ASP A 32 -12.55 -3.01 4.04
CA ASP A 32 -11.50 -3.85 4.60
C ASP A 32 -10.38 -3.00 5.21
N ASN A 33 -9.97 -3.35 6.43
CA ASN A 33 -8.87 -2.73 7.14
C ASN A 33 -7.69 -3.70 7.31
N PHE A 34 -6.50 -3.12 7.44
CA PHE A 34 -5.33 -3.87 7.85
C PHE A 34 -5.44 -4.25 9.33
N ASN A 35 -5.26 -5.54 9.63
CA ASN A 35 -5.32 -6.06 11.00
C ASN A 35 -4.17 -5.54 11.89
N SER A 36 -3.05 -5.12 11.31
CA SER A 36 -1.92 -4.55 12.04
C SER A 36 -1.18 -3.46 11.24
N ARG A 37 -0.61 -2.49 11.97
CA ARG A 37 0.28 -1.47 11.41
C ARG A 37 1.49 -2.07 10.70
N SER A 38 2.02 -3.19 11.22
CA SER A 38 3.15 -3.87 10.58
C SER A 38 2.78 -4.47 9.22
N GLN A 39 1.54 -4.98 9.07
CA GLN A 39 1.05 -5.50 7.79
C GLN A 39 0.95 -4.38 6.76
N PHE A 40 0.42 -3.22 7.15
CA PHE A 40 0.35 -2.04 6.28
C PHE A 40 1.74 -1.62 5.79
N VAL A 41 2.71 -1.49 6.70
CA VAL A 41 4.09 -1.08 6.35
C VAL A 41 4.75 -2.09 5.41
N LEU A 42 4.59 -3.39 5.66
CA LEU A 42 5.16 -4.43 4.81
C LEU A 42 4.55 -4.43 3.40
N CYS A 43 3.24 -4.27 3.28
CA CYS A 43 2.56 -4.13 1.98
C CYS A 43 3.05 -2.88 1.23
N ALA A 44 3.17 -1.74 1.93
CA ALA A 44 3.67 -0.50 1.34
C ALA A 44 5.12 -0.62 0.86
N MET A 45 5.99 -1.26 1.66
CA MET A 45 7.37 -1.55 1.27
C MET A 45 7.45 -2.46 0.03
N GLY A 46 6.57 -3.47 -0.05
CA GLY A 46 6.48 -4.35 -1.21
C GLY A 46 6.10 -3.63 -2.50
N GLY A 47 5.26 -2.59 -2.42
CA GLY A 47 4.94 -1.73 -3.56
C GLY A 47 6.05 -0.73 -3.92
N ALA A 48 6.80 -0.25 -2.92
CA ALA A 48 7.87 0.74 -3.11
C ALA A 48 9.17 0.13 -3.67
N VAL A 49 9.47 -1.13 -3.33
CA VAL A 49 10.68 -1.83 -3.80
C VAL A 49 10.36 -2.63 -5.05
N GLY A 50 10.79 -2.15 -6.22
CA GLY A 50 10.61 -2.83 -7.51
C GLY A 50 11.92 -3.20 -8.19
N LEU A 51 11.85 -4.15 -9.15
CA LEU A 51 12.98 -4.53 -10.02
C LEU A 51 13.60 -3.30 -10.71
N GLY A 52 12.77 -2.34 -11.10
CA GLY A 52 13.22 -1.08 -11.71
C GLY A 52 14.17 -0.27 -10.82
N ASN A 53 13.94 -0.25 -9.49
CA ASN A 53 14.81 0.46 -8.57
C ASN A 53 16.17 -0.25 -8.46
N LEU A 54 16.17 -1.59 -8.42
CA LEU A 54 17.38 -2.42 -8.37
C LEU A 54 18.25 -2.32 -9.63
N LEU A 55 17.66 -2.19 -10.82
CA LEU A 55 18.42 -2.11 -12.07
C LEU A 55 18.85 -0.68 -12.41
N ARG A 56 18.01 0.32 -12.10
CA ARG A 56 18.30 1.72 -12.42
C ARG A 56 19.29 2.35 -11.45
N PHE A 57 19.21 2.00 -10.16
CA PHE A 57 20.06 2.60 -9.14
C PHE A 57 21.57 2.40 -9.40
N PRO A 58 22.07 1.17 -9.69
CA PRO A 58 23.49 0.97 -9.98
C PRO A 58 23.95 1.77 -11.20
N SER A 59 23.16 1.76 -12.28
CA SER A 59 23.49 2.48 -13.52
C SER A 59 23.62 3.99 -13.29
N VAL A 60 22.71 4.59 -12.52
CA VAL A 60 22.76 6.03 -12.22
C VAL A 60 23.94 6.36 -11.32
N VAL A 61 24.23 5.54 -10.30
CA VAL A 61 25.36 5.74 -9.38
C VAL A 61 26.69 5.64 -10.13
N PHE A 62 26.88 4.63 -10.97
CA PHE A 62 28.12 4.46 -11.74
C PHE A 62 28.40 5.64 -12.69
N ASN A 63 27.37 6.22 -13.31
CA ASN A 63 27.54 7.35 -14.22
C ASN A 63 27.75 8.70 -13.49
N ASN A 64 27.34 8.82 -12.22
CA ASN A 64 27.40 10.09 -11.46
C ASN A 64 28.43 10.02 -10.33
N TYR A 65 29.70 9.81 -10.65
CA TYR A 65 30.82 9.85 -9.69
C TYR A 65 30.74 8.77 -8.58
N GLY A 66 29.98 7.70 -8.80
CA GLY A 66 29.86 6.58 -7.87
C GLY A 66 29.24 7.00 -6.54
N LEU A 67 29.94 6.72 -5.44
CA LEU A 67 29.43 6.91 -4.08
C LEU A 67 29.11 8.38 -3.74
N GLN A 68 29.71 9.36 -4.44
CA GLN A 68 29.46 10.79 -4.20
C GLN A 68 28.02 11.20 -4.51
N PHE A 69 27.35 10.48 -5.42
CA PHE A 69 25.93 10.67 -5.73
C PHE A 69 25.00 10.44 -4.53
N PHE A 70 25.45 9.71 -3.50
CA PHE A 70 24.64 9.47 -2.31
C PHE A 70 24.32 10.75 -1.53
N ILE A 71 25.19 11.76 -1.55
CA ILE A 71 24.99 13.01 -0.80
C ILE A 71 23.76 13.77 -1.31
N PRO A 72 23.67 14.17 -2.60
CA PRO A 72 22.47 14.82 -3.13
C PRO A 72 21.25 13.89 -3.09
N TYR A 73 21.42 12.58 -3.26
CA TYR A 73 20.34 11.61 -3.16
C TYR A 73 19.71 11.56 -1.76
N ALA A 74 20.54 11.52 -0.71
CA ALA A 74 20.05 11.54 0.67
C ALA A 74 19.35 12.87 0.98
N VAL A 75 19.93 13.99 0.55
CA VAL A 75 19.31 15.32 0.73
C VAL A 75 17.94 15.39 0.04
N ALA A 76 17.83 14.93 -1.21
CA ALA A 76 16.56 14.88 -1.92
C ALA A 76 15.55 13.93 -1.23
N LEU A 77 16.02 12.81 -0.67
CA LEU A 77 15.17 11.88 0.06
C LEU A 77 14.59 12.52 1.33
N PHE A 78 15.40 13.24 2.11
CA PHE A 78 14.94 13.91 3.32
C PHE A 78 14.06 15.13 3.02
N LEU A 79 14.41 15.94 2.01
CA LEU A 79 13.69 17.18 1.69
C LEU A 79 12.43 16.98 0.85
N ILE A 80 12.38 15.93 0.04
CA ILE A 80 11.29 15.72 -0.93
C ILE A 80 10.64 14.36 -0.69
N GLY A 81 11.42 13.28 -0.61
CA GLY A 81 10.89 11.92 -0.49
C GLY A 81 10.02 11.71 0.76
N ILE A 82 10.59 11.96 1.94
CA ILE A 82 9.88 11.81 3.22
C ILE A 82 8.65 12.71 3.33
N PRO A 83 8.72 14.03 3.08
CA PRO A 83 7.55 14.90 3.22
C PRO A 83 6.43 14.56 2.24
N ILE A 84 6.75 14.18 0.99
CA ILE A 84 5.74 13.73 0.02
C ILE A 84 5.11 12.42 0.48
N LEU A 85 5.89 11.47 1.00
CA LEU A 85 5.34 10.21 1.51
C LEU A 85 4.39 10.44 2.69
N ILE A 86 4.74 11.33 3.61
CA ILE A 86 3.86 11.71 4.74
C ILE A 86 2.59 12.38 4.22
N LEU A 87 2.70 13.29 3.24
CA LEU A 87 1.54 13.94 2.62
C LEU A 87 0.60 12.89 2.00
N GLU A 88 1.12 11.96 1.22
CA GLU A 88 0.32 10.92 0.56
C GLU A 88 -0.41 10.03 1.56
N ILE A 89 0.30 9.57 2.60
CA ILE A 89 -0.29 8.72 3.63
C ILE A 89 -1.36 9.49 4.42
N THR A 90 -1.09 10.74 4.82
CA THR A 90 -2.04 11.55 5.58
C THR A 90 -3.29 11.88 4.77
N LEU A 91 -3.17 12.17 3.47
CA LEU A 91 -4.31 12.36 2.58
C LEU A 91 -5.14 11.08 2.41
N GLY A 92 -4.48 9.94 2.23
CA GLY A 92 -5.16 8.63 2.17
C GLY A 92 -5.93 8.31 3.45
N GLN A 93 -5.35 8.62 4.63
CA GLN A 93 -6.02 8.44 5.92
C GLN A 93 -7.15 9.44 6.15
N ALA A 94 -6.98 10.70 5.74
CA ALA A 94 -7.98 11.76 5.96
C ALA A 94 -9.25 11.56 5.13
N TYR A 95 -9.12 11.17 3.86
CA TYR A 95 -10.25 11.07 2.95
C TYR A 95 -10.75 9.64 2.71
N ARG A 96 -10.01 8.63 3.17
CA ARG A 96 -10.35 7.19 3.09
C ARG A 96 -10.94 6.76 1.74
N GLY A 97 -10.39 7.30 0.64
CA GLY A 97 -10.87 7.10 -0.72
C GLY A 97 -9.72 6.89 -1.72
N GLY A 98 -10.05 6.47 -2.94
CA GLY A 98 -9.05 6.32 -4.01
C GLY A 98 -8.47 7.66 -4.46
N CYS A 99 -7.38 7.63 -5.24
CA CYS A 99 -6.58 8.82 -5.59
C CYS A 99 -7.42 9.97 -6.16
N VAL A 100 -8.34 9.70 -7.09
CA VAL A 100 -9.26 10.72 -7.67
C VAL A 100 -10.17 11.33 -6.60
N ILE A 101 -10.71 10.52 -5.69
CA ILE A 101 -11.69 10.96 -4.68
C ILE A 101 -10.99 11.75 -3.58
N ALA A 102 -9.85 11.26 -3.09
CA ALA A 102 -9.03 11.96 -2.10
C ALA A 102 -8.66 13.35 -2.61
N TRP A 103 -8.18 13.44 -3.86
CA TRP A 103 -7.72 14.70 -4.42
C TRP A 103 -8.85 15.66 -4.83
N ASN A 104 -10.02 15.13 -5.22
CA ASN A 104 -11.24 15.92 -5.42
C ASN A 104 -11.74 16.54 -4.09
N ASN A 105 -11.60 15.82 -2.97
CA ASN A 105 -12.02 16.30 -1.66
C ASN A 105 -11.06 17.34 -1.06
N VAL A 106 -9.79 17.36 -1.47
CA VAL A 106 -8.85 18.44 -1.14
C VAL A 106 -9.22 19.71 -1.89
N ASN A 107 -9.37 19.63 -3.22
CA ASN A 107 -9.80 20.75 -4.04
C ASN A 107 -10.39 20.25 -5.36
N HIS A 108 -11.58 20.73 -5.72
CA HIS A 108 -12.27 20.31 -6.94
C HIS A 108 -11.43 20.55 -8.21
N ARG A 109 -10.58 21.60 -8.24
CA ARG A 109 -9.68 21.89 -9.36
C ARG A 109 -8.54 20.89 -9.49
N ALA A 110 -8.21 20.22 -8.40
CA ALA A 110 -7.06 19.35 -8.33
C ALA A 110 -7.41 17.91 -8.78
N LYS A 111 -8.69 17.59 -9.01
CA LYS A 111 -9.20 16.27 -9.42
C LYS A 111 -8.41 15.58 -10.53
N GLY A 112 -7.81 16.35 -11.46
CA GLY A 112 -6.98 15.81 -12.55
C GLY A 112 -5.63 15.21 -12.11
N ILE A 113 -5.16 15.47 -10.89
CA ILE A 113 -3.92 14.90 -10.35
C ILE A 113 -4.09 13.41 -10.01
N GLY A 114 -5.30 12.99 -9.67
CA GLY A 114 -5.59 11.60 -9.33
C GLY A 114 -6.06 10.72 -10.50
N LEU A 115 -6.25 11.29 -11.70
CA LEU A 115 -6.74 10.60 -12.90
C LEU A 115 -5.61 9.87 -13.64
#